data_AF-A0A3N2D074-F1
#
_entry.id   AF-A0A3N2D074-F1
#
_cell.length_a   1.000
_cell.length_b   1.000
_cell.length_c   1.000
_cell.angle_alpha   90.00
_cell.angle_beta   90.00
_cell.angle_gamma   90.00
#
_symmetry.space_group_name_H-M   'P 1'
#
loop_
_entity.id
_entity.type
_entity.pdbx_description
1 polymer ?
#
loop_
_entity_poly.entity_id
_entity_poly.type
_entity_poly.pdbx_seq_one_letter_code
_entity_poly.pdbx_strand_id
1 'polypeptide(L)'
;MPVRKTLTSLVIGSTIALAIVTVPTVATAETSWVGGGYWDRGADNKDVWSFYDHATKVHKASTLGREGTKSSGWIQSGKRAISIQLVKLSGNRAYYDFK
;
A
#
# COMPACT_ATOMS: atom_id res chain seq x y z
N MET A 1 -18.22 54.72 46.85
CA MET A 1 -17.69 54.23 45.56
C MET A 1 -17.86 52.72 45.49
N PRO A 2 -18.54 52.15 44.48
CA PRO A 2 -18.46 50.73 44.19
C PRO A 2 -17.39 50.44 43.12
N VAL A 3 -16.46 49.53 43.44
CA VAL A 3 -15.36 49.12 42.55
C VAL A 3 -15.90 48.21 41.43
N ARG A 4 -15.57 48.52 40.18
CA ARG A 4 -15.91 47.67 39.02
C ARG A 4 -15.06 46.39 39.05
N LYS A 5 -15.70 45.21 39.02
CA LYS A 5 -15.01 43.93 38.87
C LYS A 5 -14.87 43.60 37.39
N THR A 6 -13.63 43.59 36.89
CA THR A 6 -13.30 43.25 35.50
C THR A 6 -13.48 41.76 35.26
N LEU A 7 -14.11 41.38 34.14
CA LEU A 7 -14.32 39.97 33.76
C LEU A 7 -13.23 39.51 32.77
N THR A 8 -12.39 38.58 33.24
CA THR A 8 -11.48 37.70 32.49
C THR A 8 -11.72 36.28 33.04
N SER A 9 -11.59 35.16 32.34
CA SER A 9 -11.45 34.80 30.91
C SER A 9 -12.26 33.47 30.72
N LEU A 10 -12.22 32.64 29.66
CA LEU A 10 -11.41 32.49 28.45
C LEU A 10 -12.31 31.80 27.37
N VAL A 11 -11.91 31.79 26.09
CA VAL A 11 -12.65 31.06 25.04
C VAL A 11 -12.35 29.55 25.09
N ILE A 12 -13.39 28.75 24.87
CA ILE A 12 -13.39 27.28 24.95
C ILE A 12 -12.44 26.67 23.91
N GLY A 13 -11.32 26.12 24.38
CA GLY A 13 -10.40 25.32 23.56
C GLY A 13 -10.84 23.87 23.47
N SER A 14 -11.86 23.57 22.66
CA SER A 14 -12.26 22.19 22.36
C SER A 14 -11.24 21.54 21.42
N THR A 15 -10.22 20.88 21.98
CA THR A 15 -9.30 20.04 21.21
C THR A 15 -10.03 18.80 20.72
N ILE A 16 -10.34 18.77 19.42
CA ILE A 16 -10.79 17.54 18.76
C ILE A 16 -9.60 16.58 18.77
N ALA A 17 -9.63 15.61 19.68
CA ALA A 17 -8.74 14.46 19.63
C ALA A 17 -9.04 13.72 18.32
N LEU A 18 -8.14 13.82 17.34
CA LEU A 18 -8.27 13.15 16.06
C LEU A 18 -8.09 11.65 16.28
N ALA A 19 -9.17 10.97 16.64
CA ALA A 19 -9.21 9.52 16.69
C ALA A 19 -8.89 8.99 15.30
N ILE A 20 -7.68 8.45 15.13
CA ILE A 20 -7.28 7.77 13.90
C ILE A 20 -8.09 6.48 13.84
N VAL A 21 -9.28 6.56 13.21
CA VAL A 21 -10.06 5.39 12.84
C VAL A 21 -9.25 4.65 11.79
N THR A 22 -8.49 3.64 12.25
CA THR A 22 -7.81 2.70 11.37
C THR A 22 -8.87 1.84 10.70
N VAL A 23 -9.42 2.34 9.58
CA VAL A 23 -10.26 1.55 8.69
C VAL A 23 -9.41 0.35 8.25
N PRO A 24 -9.81 -0.90 8.54
CA PRO A 24 -9.04 -2.05 8.10
C PRO A 24 -9.04 -2.08 6.57
N THR A 25 -7.88 -1.86 5.96
CA THR A 25 -7.70 -2.09 4.52
C THR A 25 -7.96 -3.57 4.25
N VAL A 26 -9.06 -3.86 3.55
CA VAL A 26 -9.44 -5.22 3.16
C VAL A 26 -8.29 -5.81 2.35
N ALA A 27 -7.71 -6.90 2.85
CA ALA A 27 -6.63 -7.59 2.17
C ALA A 27 -7.12 -8.03 0.78
N THR A 28 -6.57 -7.43 -0.26
CA THR A 28 -6.98 -7.67 -1.64
C THR A 28 -5.95 -8.59 -2.26
N ALA A 29 -6.18 -9.89 -2.17
CA ALA A 29 -5.35 -10.93 -2.77
C ALA A 29 -6.08 -11.52 -3.98
N GLU A 30 -5.37 -11.69 -5.10
CA GLU A 30 -5.92 -12.28 -6.32
C GLU A 30 -4.86 -13.11 -7.06
N THR A 31 -5.25 -14.31 -7.48
CA THR A 31 -4.44 -15.15 -8.37
C THR A 31 -5.17 -15.33 -9.70
N SER A 32 -4.52 -14.96 -10.81
CA SER A 32 -5.11 -14.96 -12.15
C SER A 32 -4.12 -15.42 -13.23
N TRP A 33 -4.59 -16.12 -14.25
CA TRP A 33 -3.77 -16.39 -15.45
C TRP A 33 -3.88 -15.22 -16.44
N VAL A 34 -2.77 -14.51 -16.64
CA VAL A 34 -2.71 -13.29 -17.48
C VAL A 34 -1.41 -13.27 -18.27
N GLY A 35 -1.42 -12.70 -19.49
CA GLY A 35 -0.20 -12.54 -20.30
C GLY A 35 0.50 -13.83 -20.75
N GLY A 36 -0.03 -15.01 -20.43
CA GLY A 36 0.64 -16.31 -20.64
C GLY A 36 1.39 -16.83 -19.41
N GLY A 37 1.12 -16.28 -18.22
CA GLY A 37 1.68 -16.71 -16.94
C GLY A 37 0.68 -16.65 -15.78
N TYR A 38 1.05 -17.21 -14.63
CA TYR A 38 0.31 -17.04 -13.38
C TYR A 38 0.75 -15.77 -12.67
N TRP A 39 -0.21 -14.96 -12.25
CA TRP A 39 0.02 -13.76 -11.45
C TRP A 39 -0.73 -13.83 -10.13
N ASP A 40 0.00 -13.98 -9.03
CA ASP A 40 -0.46 -13.82 -7.65
C ASP A 40 -0.06 -12.42 -7.18
N ARG A 41 -1.03 -11.65 -6.71
CA ARG A 41 -0.83 -10.26 -6.31
C ARG A 41 -1.69 -9.89 -5.13
N GLY A 42 -1.26 -8.90 -4.38
CA GLY A 42 -2.15 -8.26 -3.44
C GLY A 42 -1.51 -7.24 -2.52
N ALA A 43 -2.30 -6.80 -1.55
CA ALA A 43 -1.84 -6.05 -0.40
C ALA A 43 -2.69 -6.43 0.83
N ASP A 44 -2.04 -6.53 1.99
CA ASP A 44 -2.69 -6.73 3.29
C ASP A 44 -2.44 -5.52 4.22
N ASN A 45 -2.39 -5.72 5.55
CA ASN A 45 -2.11 -4.65 6.52
C ASN A 45 -0.61 -4.37 6.72
N LYS A 46 0.28 -5.14 6.10
CA LYS A 46 1.73 -5.12 6.29
C LYS A 46 2.47 -5.01 4.96
N ASP A 47 2.18 -5.88 4.00
CA ASP A 47 2.93 -6.02 2.76
C ASP A 47 2.03 -5.88 1.50
N VAL A 48 2.58 -5.28 0.45
CA VAL A 48 2.09 -5.34 -0.94
C VAL A 48 3.04 -6.23 -1.73
N TRP A 49 2.48 -7.18 -2.48
CA TRP A 49 3.24 -8.18 -3.22
C TRP A 49 2.79 -8.32 -4.68
N SER A 50 3.73 -8.77 -5.50
CA SER A 50 3.51 -9.18 -6.88
C SER A 50 4.44 -10.37 -7.17
N PHE A 51 3.84 -11.53 -7.46
CA PHE A 51 4.51 -12.77 -7.83
C PHE A 51 4.03 -13.19 -9.22
N TYR A 52 4.91 -13.12 -10.22
CA TYR A 52 4.56 -13.48 -11.60
C TYR A 52 5.44 -14.63 -12.08
N ASP A 53 4.81 -15.69 -12.60
CA ASP A 53 5.45 -16.85 -13.19
C ASP A 53 5.14 -16.91 -14.67
N HIS A 54 6.15 -16.81 -15.54
CA HIS A 54 5.97 -17.01 -16.98
C HIS A 54 6.87 -18.14 -17.50
N ALA A 55 6.24 -19.20 -18.05
CA ALA A 55 6.95 -20.41 -18.48
C ALA A 55 7.90 -20.21 -19.68
N THR A 56 7.61 -19.26 -20.58
CA THR A 56 8.29 -19.14 -21.88
C THR A 56 8.98 -17.80 -22.13
N LYS A 57 8.62 -16.72 -21.42
CA LYS A 57 9.15 -15.36 -21.65
C LYS A 57 9.98 -14.81 -20.49
N VAL A 58 10.82 -13.83 -20.79
CA VAL A 58 11.50 -13.02 -19.79
C VAL A 58 10.46 -12.08 -19.18
N HIS A 59 10.40 -12.01 -17.85
CA HIS A 59 9.30 -11.33 -17.16
C HIS A 59 9.75 -10.69 -15.86
N LYS A 60 8.94 -9.79 -15.29
CA LYS A 60 9.22 -9.14 -14.01
C LYS A 60 7.94 -8.88 -13.23
N ALA A 61 8.08 -8.74 -11.93
CA ALA A 61 7.04 -8.30 -11.01
C ALA A 61 7.46 -6.97 -10.38
N SER A 62 6.51 -6.08 -10.13
CA SER A 62 6.77 -4.81 -9.43
C SER A 62 5.66 -4.49 -8.42
N THR A 63 6.02 -3.77 -7.36
CA THR A 63 5.12 -3.31 -6.31
C THR A 63 5.29 -1.82 -6.09
N LEU A 64 4.20 -1.10 -5.87
CA LEU A 64 4.16 0.28 -5.39
C LEU A 64 3.73 0.27 -3.91
N GLY A 65 4.72 0.23 -3.02
CA GLY A 65 4.55 0.23 -1.56
C GLY A 65 5.20 1.45 -0.92
N ARG A 66 5.40 1.42 0.39
CA ARG A 66 5.81 2.55 1.25
C ARG A 66 6.95 3.39 0.66
N GLU A 67 7.98 2.73 0.13
CA GLU A 67 9.21 3.35 -0.40
C GLU A 67 9.14 3.64 -1.92
N GLY A 68 7.94 3.70 -2.51
CA GLY A 68 7.76 3.93 -3.95
C GLY A 68 7.68 2.64 -4.76
N THR A 69 8.20 2.64 -5.99
CA THR A 69 8.14 1.48 -6.89
C THR A 69 9.39 0.61 -6.73
N LYS A 70 9.21 -0.68 -6.48
CA LYS A 70 10.28 -1.69 -6.49
C LYS A 70 9.96 -2.78 -7.52
N SER A 71 10.99 -3.28 -8.18
CA SER A 71 10.88 -4.35 -9.17
C SER A 71 11.77 -5.53 -8.79
N SER A 72 11.40 -6.73 -9.22
CA SER A 72 12.24 -7.92 -9.21
C SER A 72 13.46 -7.82 -10.14
N GLY A 73 13.47 -6.85 -11.06
CA GLY A 73 14.30 -6.92 -12.27
C GLY A 73 13.73 -7.93 -13.28
N TRP A 74 14.34 -8.01 -14.47
CA TRP A 74 13.95 -8.98 -15.48
C TRP A 74 14.48 -10.38 -15.12
N ILE A 75 13.56 -11.31 -14.92
CA ILE A 75 13.78 -12.71 -14.57
C ILE A 75 13.60 -13.60 -15.79
N GLN A 76 14.43 -14.64 -15.90
CA GLN A 76 14.38 -15.62 -16.98
C GLN A 76 13.09 -16.47 -16.93
N SER A 77 12.70 -17.02 -18.08
CA SER A 77 11.53 -17.91 -18.17
C SER A 77 11.64 -19.11 -17.23
N GLY A 78 10.48 -19.59 -16.75
CA GLY A 78 10.40 -20.72 -15.82
C GLY A 78 10.88 -20.44 -14.38
N LYS A 79 11.25 -19.20 -14.05
CA LYS A 79 11.60 -18.76 -12.68
C LYS A 79 10.66 -17.67 -12.20
N ARG A 80 10.18 -17.75 -10.96
CA ARG A 80 9.26 -16.77 -10.38
C ARG A 80 9.89 -15.38 -10.25
N ALA A 81 9.23 -14.35 -10.77
CA ALA A 81 9.53 -12.96 -10.48
C ALA A 81 8.83 -12.51 -9.18
N ILE A 82 9.59 -11.98 -8.22
CA ILE A 82 9.11 -11.66 -6.87
C ILE A 82 9.39 -10.19 -6.54
N SER A 83 8.35 -9.42 -6.20
CA SER A 83 8.49 -8.12 -5.55
C SER A 83 7.56 -8.03 -4.33
N ILE A 84 8.13 -7.58 -3.20
CA ILE A 84 7.42 -7.30 -1.95
C ILE A 84 7.96 -5.99 -1.36
N GLN A 85 7.04 -5.19 -0.81
CA GLN A 85 7.31 -4.01 0.02
C GLN A 85 6.28 -3.87 1.13
N LEU A 86 6.61 -3.10 2.17
CA LEU A 86 5.62 -2.61 3.13
C LEU A 86 4.51 -1.81 2.44
N VAL A 87 3.29 -1.86 2.97
CA VAL A 87 2.16 -1.07 2.44
C VAL A 87 2.27 0.44 2.71
N LYS A 88 1.68 1.22 1.80
CA LYS A 88 1.25 2.61 2.03
C LYS A 88 -0.10 2.63 2.73
N LEU A 89 -0.42 3.78 3.35
CA LEU A 89 -1.76 4.12 3.85
C LEU A 89 -2.86 3.97 2.79
N SER A 90 -2.54 4.23 1.52
CA SER A 90 -3.46 4.05 0.39
C SER A 90 -2.70 3.92 -0.94
N GLY A 91 -3.39 3.45 -1.99
CA GLY A 91 -2.82 3.40 -3.34
C GLY A 91 -1.72 2.35 -3.56
N ASN A 92 -1.69 1.30 -2.74
CA ASN A 92 -0.87 0.11 -2.98
C ASN A 92 -1.22 -0.50 -4.34
N ARG A 93 -0.21 -0.87 -5.14
CA ARG A 93 -0.41 -1.51 -6.45
C ARG A 93 0.62 -2.59 -6.71
N ALA A 94 0.20 -3.62 -7.41
CA ALA A 94 1.02 -4.67 -7.96
C ALA A 94 1.02 -4.58 -9.49
N TYR A 95 2.13 -4.93 -10.12
CA TYR A 95 2.29 -4.98 -11.57
C TYR A 95 3.08 -6.22 -12.00
N TYR A 96 2.86 -6.64 -13.24
CA TYR A 96 3.65 -7.63 -13.98
C TYR A 96 3.96 -7.09 -15.38
N ASP A 97 4.98 -7.62 -16.03
CA ASP A 97 5.41 -7.25 -17.39
C ASP A 97 6.28 -8.38 -17.98
N PHE A 98 6.29 -8.53 -19.30
CA PHE A 98 6.98 -9.61 -20.03
C PHE A 98 7.46 -9.18 -21.42
N LYS A 99 8.52 -9.84 -21.92
CA LYS A 99 9.05 -9.70 -23.28
C LYS A 99 9.50 -11.04 -23.84
#